data_AF-A0A067DL14-F1
#
_entry.id   AF-A0A067DL14-F1
#
_cell.length_a   1.000
_cell.length_b   1.000
_cell.length_c   1.000
_cell.angle_alpha   90.00
_cell.angle_beta   90.00
_cell.angle_gamma   90.00
#
_symmetry.space_group_name_H-M   'P 1'
#
loop_
_entity.id
_entity.type
_entity.pdbx_description
1 polymer ?
#
loop_
_entity_poly.entity_id
_entity_poly.type
_entity_poly.pdbx_seq_one_letter_code
_entity_poly.pdbx_strand_id
1 'polypeptide(L)'
;MILIREFVRTFREKGIPCDVIWMDIDYMDGFRCFTFDKAWEVWPGPCVFPDYTQSKVRSWWGSLVKDFIYNGVDGIWNDMNEPAVFKSVTKTMPESNIHRGDDEIGGCQNHSYYHNVYGMLMARSTYEGMKLADKDKRPFVLTRAGFIGSQRYAATWTGDNVSNWEHLHMSISMVLQLGLSGQPFSGPDIGGFDGNATPRLFGRWMGIGAMFPFCRGHTESDAIDHEPWSFGEEVLFCSSIVIIAFFWFKLE
;
A
#
# COMPACT_ATOMS: atom_id res chain seq x y z
N MET A 1 6.00 7.58 -17.16
CA MET A 1 5.56 6.45 -18.03
C MET A 1 6.69 5.75 -18.78
N ILE A 2 7.76 6.45 -19.22
CA ILE A 2 8.93 5.83 -19.89
C ILE A 2 9.65 4.88 -18.92
N LEU A 3 9.91 5.33 -17.70
CA LEU A 3 10.65 4.56 -16.70
C LEU A 3 9.94 3.24 -16.28
N ILE A 4 8.61 3.24 -16.13
CA ILE A 4 7.81 2.01 -15.90
C ILE A 4 8.05 0.97 -17.00
N ARG A 5 8.06 1.40 -18.27
CA ARG A 5 8.23 0.48 -19.40
C ARG A 5 9.64 -0.09 -19.44
N GLU A 6 10.64 0.71 -19.09
CA GLU A 6 12.02 0.25 -18.97
C GLU A 6 12.18 -0.75 -17.84
N PHE A 7 11.57 -0.50 -16.69
CA PHE A 7 11.57 -1.41 -15.56
C PHE A 7 10.96 -2.78 -15.91
N VAL A 8 9.75 -2.77 -16.48
CA VAL A 8 9.08 -4.00 -16.95
C VAL A 8 9.93 -4.73 -18.00
N ARG A 9 10.59 -4.00 -18.90
CA ARG A 9 11.52 -4.60 -19.86
C ARG A 9 12.70 -5.25 -19.15
N THR A 10 13.31 -4.60 -18.17
CA THR A 10 14.45 -5.14 -17.41
C THR A 10 14.09 -6.41 -16.64
N PHE A 11 12.92 -6.47 -16.00
CA PHE A 11 12.42 -7.71 -15.38
C PHE A 11 12.34 -8.86 -16.38
N ARG A 12 11.77 -8.60 -17.57
CA ARG A 12 11.65 -9.58 -18.65
C ARG A 12 13.00 -10.02 -19.21
N GLU A 13 13.89 -9.08 -19.49
CA GLU A 13 15.25 -9.34 -20.02
C GLU A 13 16.09 -10.16 -19.04
N LYS A 14 15.93 -9.92 -17.74
CA LYS A 14 16.64 -10.64 -16.67
C LYS A 14 15.94 -11.92 -16.21
N GLY A 15 14.80 -12.27 -16.81
CA GLY A 15 14.06 -13.49 -16.47
C GLY A 15 13.50 -13.52 -15.05
N ILE A 16 13.22 -12.35 -14.46
CA ILE A 16 12.67 -12.26 -13.10
C ILE A 16 11.15 -12.15 -13.21
N PRO A 17 10.38 -13.09 -12.62
CA PRO A 17 8.93 -13.03 -12.66
C PRO A 17 8.38 -11.91 -11.76
N CYS A 18 7.56 -11.05 -12.35
CA CYS A 18 6.90 -9.95 -11.65
C CYS A 18 5.48 -9.76 -12.18
N ASP A 19 4.49 -9.86 -11.29
CA ASP A 19 3.07 -9.75 -11.63
C ASP A 19 2.57 -8.30 -11.62
N VAL A 20 3.05 -7.48 -10.67
CA VAL A 20 2.53 -6.13 -10.43
C VAL A 20 3.68 -5.15 -10.24
N ILE A 21 3.58 -4.02 -10.95
CA ILE A 21 4.37 -2.81 -10.70
C ILE A 21 3.46 -1.79 -10.05
N TRP A 22 3.93 -1.20 -8.95
CA TRP A 22 3.20 -0.20 -8.19
C TRP A 22 3.66 1.22 -8.53
N MET A 23 2.79 2.20 -8.31
CA MET A 23 3.10 3.62 -8.45
C MET A 23 2.80 4.33 -7.12
N ASP A 24 3.81 5.01 -6.55
CA ASP A 24 3.63 5.86 -5.36
C ASP A 24 2.97 7.20 -5.70
N ILE A 25 2.72 8.00 -4.66
CA ILE A 25 2.19 9.35 -4.71
C ILE A 25 2.73 10.25 -5.83
N ASP A 26 3.97 10.07 -6.31
CA ASP A 26 4.57 10.90 -7.36
C ASP A 26 3.91 10.79 -8.74
N TYR A 27 3.04 9.81 -8.97
CA TYR A 27 2.23 9.80 -10.21
C TYR A 27 1.13 10.86 -10.21
N MET A 28 0.75 11.37 -9.03
CA MET A 28 -0.40 12.26 -8.83
C MET A 28 -0.03 13.73 -9.10
N ASP A 29 -0.90 14.47 -9.79
CA ASP A 29 -0.74 15.93 -10.00
C ASP A 29 -0.83 16.68 -8.66
N GLY A 30 0.30 17.17 -8.17
CA GLY A 30 0.37 17.87 -6.89
C GLY A 30 -0.16 17.02 -5.74
N PHE A 31 0.03 15.69 -5.81
CA PHE A 31 -0.35 14.71 -4.78
C PHE A 31 -1.87 14.68 -4.53
N ARG A 32 -2.65 15.15 -5.51
CA ARG A 32 -4.11 15.08 -5.47
C ARG A 32 -4.53 13.68 -5.87
N CYS A 33 -5.18 12.96 -4.96
CA CYS A 33 -5.69 11.63 -5.31
C CYS A 33 -6.61 11.70 -6.53
N PHE A 34 -6.58 10.64 -7.33
CA PHE A 34 -7.34 10.49 -8.57
C PHE A 34 -6.94 11.40 -9.74
N THR A 35 -5.74 11.98 -9.73
CA THR A 35 -5.17 12.72 -10.87
C THR A 35 -3.90 12.03 -11.41
N PHE A 36 -3.42 12.48 -12.57
CA PHE A 36 -2.12 12.10 -13.13
C PHE A 36 -1.33 13.36 -13.44
N ASP A 37 -0.10 13.44 -12.95
CA ASP A 37 0.75 14.59 -13.15
C ASP A 37 1.16 14.77 -14.62
N LYS A 38 1.16 16.02 -15.08
CA LYS A 38 1.69 16.46 -16.39
C LYS A 38 2.89 17.40 -16.26
N ALA A 39 3.19 17.88 -15.05
CA ALA A 39 4.12 18.98 -14.77
C ALA A 39 5.04 18.79 -13.53
N TRP A 40 4.95 17.67 -12.80
CA TRP A 40 5.87 17.26 -11.72
C TRP A 40 5.95 18.26 -10.55
N GLU A 41 4.80 18.69 -10.03
CA GLU A 41 4.73 19.63 -8.89
C GLU A 41 4.43 18.94 -7.55
N VAL A 42 5.03 19.43 -6.46
CA VAL A 42 5.12 18.75 -5.13
C VAL A 42 3.99 19.04 -4.13
N TRP A 43 3.80 18.07 -3.21
CA TRP A 43 2.91 17.88 -2.03
C TRP A 43 1.57 18.64 -1.98
N PRO A 44 0.46 17.97 -1.58
CA PRO A 44 -0.82 18.66 -1.54
C PRO A 44 -0.78 19.56 -0.30
N GLY A 45 -1.11 20.83 -0.46
CA GLY A 45 -1.14 21.81 0.64
C GLY A 45 -2.19 21.47 1.73
N PRO A 46 -3.00 22.42 2.20
CA PRO A 46 -4.10 22.09 3.11
C PRO A 46 -5.03 21.01 2.54
N CYS A 47 -5.16 19.89 3.26
CA CYS A 47 -5.98 18.74 2.86
C CYS A 47 -7.17 18.54 3.81
N VAL A 48 -8.22 17.91 3.30
CA VAL A 48 -9.38 17.46 4.09
C VAL A 48 -9.56 15.96 3.95
N PHE A 49 -10.08 15.32 5.00
CA PHE A 49 -10.31 13.88 5.03
C PHE A 49 -11.77 13.55 4.72
N PRO A 50 -12.04 12.66 3.76
CA PRO A 50 -13.40 12.15 3.53
C PRO A 50 -13.94 11.42 4.76
N ASP A 51 -15.15 11.73 5.18
CA ASP A 51 -15.76 11.05 6.31
C ASP A 51 -16.37 9.70 5.89
N TYR A 52 -15.55 8.64 5.85
CA TYR A 52 -15.97 7.29 5.44
C TYR A 52 -17.03 6.64 6.35
N THR A 53 -17.35 7.26 7.49
CA THR A 53 -18.46 6.83 8.35
C THR A 53 -19.82 7.09 7.69
N GLN A 54 -19.89 7.98 6.70
CA GLN A 54 -21.10 8.26 5.93
C GLN A 54 -21.19 7.40 4.67
N SER A 55 -22.28 6.65 4.51
CA SER A 55 -22.59 5.83 3.34
C SER A 55 -22.47 6.57 2.02
N LYS A 56 -23.02 7.79 1.97
CA LYS A 56 -22.91 8.67 0.78
C LYS A 56 -21.46 9.00 0.41
N VAL A 57 -20.55 9.14 1.39
CA VAL A 57 -19.13 9.41 1.15
C VAL A 57 -18.45 8.15 0.62
N ARG A 58 -18.79 6.98 1.17
CA ARG A 58 -18.31 5.68 0.66
C ARG A 58 -18.74 5.45 -0.79
N SER A 59 -20.00 5.74 -1.11
CA SER A 59 -20.52 5.64 -2.49
C SER A 59 -19.85 6.64 -3.44
N TRP A 60 -19.64 7.87 -3.00
CA TRP A 60 -18.88 8.87 -3.77
C TRP A 60 -17.44 8.41 -4.03
N TRP A 61 -16.73 7.93 -3.00
CA TRP A 61 -15.38 7.39 -3.14
C TRP A 61 -15.34 6.21 -4.14
N GLY A 62 -16.26 5.26 -4.01
CA GLY A 62 -16.35 4.13 -4.93
C GLY A 62 -16.61 4.55 -6.39
N SER A 63 -17.31 5.68 -6.60
CA SER A 63 -17.52 6.22 -7.96
C SER A 63 -16.23 6.76 -8.59
N LEU A 64 -15.32 7.34 -7.80
CA LEU A 64 -14.01 7.81 -8.28
C LEU A 64 -13.07 6.64 -8.61
N VAL A 65 -13.11 5.59 -7.78
CA VAL A 65 -12.35 4.36 -8.00
C VAL A 65 -12.68 3.71 -9.33
N LYS A 66 -13.95 3.76 -9.75
CA LYS A 66 -14.40 3.18 -11.02
C LYS A 66 -13.63 3.72 -12.24
N ASP A 67 -13.30 5.01 -12.24
CA ASP A 67 -12.59 5.63 -13.34
C ASP A 67 -11.15 5.11 -13.46
N PHE A 68 -10.50 4.78 -12.33
CA PHE A 68 -9.16 4.18 -12.33
C PHE A 68 -9.16 2.77 -12.92
N ILE A 69 -10.14 1.95 -12.55
CA ILE A 69 -10.25 0.58 -13.06
C ILE A 69 -10.52 0.58 -14.57
N TYR A 70 -11.34 1.50 -15.07
CA TYR A 70 -11.56 1.65 -16.51
C TYR A 70 -10.28 2.01 -17.30
N ASN A 71 -9.34 2.71 -16.66
CA ASN A 71 -8.03 3.03 -17.24
C ASN A 71 -7.00 1.89 -17.14
N GLY A 72 -7.42 0.69 -16.71
CA GLY A 72 -6.58 -0.52 -16.70
C GLY A 72 -5.80 -0.73 -15.41
N VAL A 73 -6.13 -0.04 -14.32
CA VAL A 73 -5.52 -0.27 -13.01
C VAL A 73 -6.05 -1.58 -12.42
N ASP A 74 -5.14 -2.51 -12.09
CA ASP A 74 -5.49 -3.84 -11.56
C ASP A 74 -5.81 -3.85 -10.07
N GLY A 75 -5.26 -2.90 -9.31
CA GLY A 75 -5.35 -2.85 -7.85
C GLY A 75 -5.10 -1.45 -7.30
N ILE A 76 -5.56 -1.19 -6.08
CA ILE A 76 -5.43 0.12 -5.43
C ILE A 76 -4.76 0.00 -4.07
N TRP A 77 -3.82 0.89 -3.80
CA TRP A 77 -3.20 1.08 -2.50
C TRP A 77 -3.94 2.14 -1.69
N ASN A 78 -4.32 1.84 -0.45
CA ASN A 78 -4.82 2.80 0.53
C ASN A 78 -3.80 2.94 1.65
N ASP A 79 -3.00 4.00 1.56
CA ASP A 79 -2.02 4.38 2.57
C ASP A 79 -2.50 5.60 3.38
N MET A 80 -1.83 5.88 4.50
CA MET A 80 -2.09 7.03 5.38
C MET A 80 -3.51 7.06 5.97
N ASN A 81 -4.17 5.91 6.03
CA ASN A 81 -5.59 5.78 6.32
C ASN A 81 -5.91 5.51 7.80
N GLU A 82 -4.97 5.77 8.72
CA GLU A 82 -5.21 5.72 10.17
C GLU A 82 -6.31 6.66 10.67
N PRO A 83 -6.47 7.93 10.22
CA PRO A 83 -5.75 8.71 9.20
C PRO A 83 -4.50 9.42 9.74
N ALA A 84 -3.43 9.49 8.95
CA ALA A 84 -2.20 10.16 9.34
C ALA A 84 -2.32 11.69 9.21
N VAL A 85 -1.99 12.42 10.28
CA VAL A 85 -2.02 13.89 10.32
C VAL A 85 -0.70 14.40 10.90
N PHE A 86 0.26 14.75 10.04
CA PHE A 86 1.64 15.04 10.45
C PHE A 86 1.81 16.21 11.42
N LYS A 87 0.91 17.20 11.36
CA LYS A 87 0.94 18.39 12.22
C LYS A 87 0.31 18.17 13.61
N SER A 88 -0.33 17.03 13.83
CA SER A 88 -0.87 16.67 15.15
C SER A 88 0.21 16.03 16.01
N VAL A 89 0.05 16.12 17.34
CA VAL A 89 0.97 15.51 18.32
C VAL A 89 0.94 13.98 18.21
N THR A 90 -0.25 13.40 18.09
CA THR A 90 -0.47 11.95 18.00
C THR A 90 -0.29 11.40 16.58
N LYS A 91 0.09 12.25 15.62
CA LYS A 91 0.20 11.93 14.19
C LYS A 91 -1.09 11.39 13.56
N THR A 92 -2.24 11.67 14.17
CA THR A 92 -3.57 11.31 13.66
C THR A 92 -4.61 12.40 13.93
N MET A 93 -5.84 12.20 13.48
CA MET A 93 -6.93 13.15 13.66
C MET A 93 -7.23 13.36 15.16
N PRO A 94 -7.48 14.60 15.62
CA PRO A 94 -7.84 14.86 17.02
C PRO A 94 -9.07 14.06 17.45
N GLU A 95 -9.04 13.49 18.66
CA GLU A 95 -10.14 12.66 19.19
C GLU A 95 -11.49 13.40 19.22
N SER A 96 -11.48 14.73 19.39
CA SER A 96 -12.66 15.58 19.44
C SER A 96 -13.24 15.93 18.07
N ASN A 97 -12.61 15.51 16.95
CA ASN A 97 -13.19 15.72 15.63
C ASN A 97 -14.53 14.99 15.52
N ILE A 98 -15.51 15.61 14.85
CA ILE A 98 -16.86 15.07 14.74
C ILE A 98 -17.03 14.33 13.41
N HIS A 99 -17.45 13.07 13.48
CA HIS A 99 -17.92 12.28 12.36
C HIS A 99 -19.45 12.27 12.33
N ARG A 100 -20.03 12.39 11.14
CA ARG A 100 -21.48 12.35 10.96
C ARG A 100 -21.93 10.96 10.49
N GLY A 101 -21.47 9.93 11.19
CA GLY A 101 -21.67 8.53 10.81
C GLY A 101 -23.13 8.16 10.61
N ASP A 102 -23.38 7.16 9.75
CA ASP A 102 -24.72 6.61 9.57
C ASP A 102 -25.23 6.02 10.91
N ASP A 103 -26.53 6.07 11.18
CA ASP A 103 -27.12 5.57 12.43
C ASP A 103 -26.79 4.10 12.69
N GLU A 104 -26.69 3.30 11.62
CA GLU A 104 -26.36 1.87 11.64
C GLU A 104 -24.98 1.55 12.23
N ILE A 105 -24.05 2.51 12.20
CA ILE A 105 -22.68 2.33 12.70
C ILE A 105 -22.38 3.18 13.93
N GLY A 106 -23.39 3.85 14.52
CA GLY A 106 -23.26 4.61 15.76
C GLY A 106 -23.68 6.08 15.69
N GLY A 107 -24.04 6.59 14.51
CA GLY A 107 -24.52 7.97 14.33
C GLY A 107 -23.43 9.03 14.46
N CYS A 108 -23.83 10.27 14.76
CA CYS A 108 -22.90 11.38 14.98
C CYS A 108 -22.07 11.15 16.26
N GLN A 109 -20.76 10.98 16.13
CA GLN A 109 -19.85 10.73 17.26
C GLN A 109 -18.51 11.43 17.06
N ASN A 110 -17.71 11.46 18.13
CA ASN A 110 -16.32 11.90 18.11
C ASN A 110 -15.42 10.90 17.34
N HIS A 111 -14.25 11.35 16.90
CA HIS A 111 -13.27 10.54 16.20
C HIS A 111 -12.79 9.36 17.06
N SER A 112 -12.69 9.52 18.38
CA SER A 112 -12.34 8.43 19.30
C SER A 112 -13.27 7.21 19.19
N TYR A 113 -14.54 7.39 18.80
CA TYR A 113 -15.47 6.29 18.57
C TYR A 113 -15.15 5.52 17.26
N TYR A 114 -14.68 6.23 16.23
CA TYR A 114 -14.49 5.69 14.88
C TYR A 114 -13.02 5.43 14.50
N HIS A 115 -12.06 5.85 15.32
CA HIS A 115 -10.63 5.91 14.98
C HIS A 115 -10.13 4.62 14.31
N ASN A 116 -10.28 3.48 14.99
CA ASN A 116 -9.76 2.21 14.49
C ASN A 116 -10.53 1.66 13.27
N VAL A 117 -11.80 2.01 13.10
CA VAL A 117 -12.60 1.53 11.95
C VAL A 117 -12.43 2.42 10.71
N TYR A 118 -11.88 3.62 10.84
CA TYR A 118 -11.76 4.59 9.75
C TYR A 118 -11.00 4.02 8.54
N GLY A 119 -9.80 3.43 8.77
CA GLY A 119 -9.01 2.82 7.71
C GLY A 119 -9.70 1.64 7.02
N MET A 120 -10.39 0.80 7.79
CA MET A 120 -11.20 -0.30 7.25
C MET A 120 -12.35 0.22 6.37
N LEU A 121 -13.00 1.33 6.75
CA LEU A 121 -14.09 1.91 5.96
C LEU A 121 -13.58 2.48 4.64
N MET A 122 -12.37 3.06 4.60
CA MET A 122 -11.71 3.47 3.36
C MET A 122 -11.42 2.25 2.47
N ALA A 123 -10.77 1.22 3.00
CA ALA A 123 -10.45 -0.01 2.26
C ALA A 123 -11.71 -0.70 1.71
N ARG A 124 -12.77 -0.78 2.52
CA ARG A 124 -14.09 -1.28 2.10
C ARG A 124 -14.66 -0.47 0.95
N SER A 125 -14.62 0.86 1.03
CA SER A 125 -15.15 1.75 0.00
C SER A 125 -14.40 1.57 -1.32
N THR A 126 -13.08 1.42 -1.26
CA THR A 126 -12.25 1.12 -2.43
C THR A 126 -12.62 -0.23 -3.03
N TYR A 127 -12.70 -1.29 -2.21
CA TYR A 127 -13.06 -2.63 -2.66
C TYR A 127 -14.43 -2.67 -3.35
N GLU A 128 -15.45 -2.07 -2.72
CA GLU A 128 -16.80 -1.99 -3.26
C GLU A 128 -16.83 -1.17 -4.57
N GLY A 129 -16.07 -0.07 -4.64
CA GLY A 129 -15.89 0.72 -5.87
C GLY A 129 -15.31 -0.09 -7.02
N MET A 130 -14.23 -0.83 -6.77
CA MET A 130 -13.59 -1.70 -7.78
C MET A 130 -14.56 -2.79 -8.27
N LYS A 131 -15.31 -3.41 -7.36
CA LYS A 131 -16.30 -4.45 -7.70
C LYS A 131 -17.47 -3.91 -8.52
N LEU A 132 -17.84 -2.64 -8.31
CA LEU A 132 -18.84 -1.96 -9.12
C LEU A 132 -18.31 -1.59 -10.51
N ALA A 133 -17.01 -1.35 -10.62
CA ALA A 133 -16.35 -1.01 -11.87
C ALA A 133 -16.23 -2.22 -12.81
N ASP A 134 -15.84 -3.36 -12.27
CA ASP A 134 -15.73 -4.63 -12.99
C ASP A 134 -16.25 -5.77 -12.10
N LYS A 135 -17.36 -6.39 -12.51
CA LYS A 135 -18.03 -7.46 -11.75
C LYS A 135 -17.38 -8.82 -11.96
N ASP A 136 -16.64 -8.99 -13.06
CA ASP A 136 -16.02 -10.25 -13.45
C ASP A 136 -14.61 -10.39 -12.87
N LYS A 137 -14.02 -9.28 -12.42
CA LYS A 137 -12.70 -9.24 -11.79
C LYS A 137 -12.78 -9.11 -10.27
N ARG A 138 -11.96 -9.89 -9.58
CA ARG A 138 -11.81 -9.77 -8.12
C ARG A 138 -11.00 -8.51 -7.79
N PRO A 139 -11.50 -7.61 -6.92
CA PRO A 139 -10.71 -6.46 -6.48
C PRO A 139 -9.46 -6.87 -5.71
N PHE A 140 -8.39 -6.12 -5.91
CA PHE A 140 -7.19 -6.17 -5.08
C PHE A 140 -6.96 -4.80 -4.45
N VAL A 141 -7.03 -4.75 -3.12
CA VAL A 141 -6.76 -3.53 -2.33
C VAL A 141 -5.68 -3.86 -1.31
N LEU A 142 -4.69 -2.98 -1.18
CA LEU A 142 -3.71 -3.00 -0.09
C LEU A 142 -4.04 -1.87 0.89
N THR A 143 -4.04 -2.14 2.19
CA THR A 143 -4.36 -1.14 3.23
C THR A 143 -3.31 -1.13 4.34
N ARG A 144 -2.97 0.06 4.85
CA ARG A 144 -2.09 0.17 6.02
C ARG A 144 -2.87 -0.05 7.31
N ALA A 145 -3.83 0.83 7.56
CA ALA A 145 -4.72 0.73 8.70
C ALA A 145 -5.86 -0.26 8.42
N GLY A 146 -6.29 -0.97 9.46
CA GLY A 146 -7.39 -1.92 9.40
C GLY A 146 -7.95 -2.25 10.77
N PHE A 147 -9.15 -2.83 10.77
CA PHE A 147 -9.85 -3.34 11.95
C PHE A 147 -10.37 -4.76 11.71
N ILE A 148 -11.00 -5.38 12.73
CA ILE A 148 -11.62 -6.69 12.57
C ILE A 148 -12.62 -6.70 11.41
N GLY A 149 -12.41 -7.60 10.45
CA GLY A 149 -13.20 -7.66 9.21
C GLY A 149 -12.53 -7.09 7.98
N SER A 150 -11.34 -6.47 8.10
CA SER A 150 -10.57 -5.94 6.96
C SER A 150 -10.16 -7.02 5.95
N GLN A 151 -10.03 -8.28 6.39
CA GLN A 151 -9.69 -9.41 5.53
C GLN A 151 -10.69 -9.68 4.42
N ARG A 152 -11.90 -9.12 4.53
CA ARG A 152 -12.92 -9.21 3.48
C ARG A 152 -12.64 -8.27 2.30
N TYR A 153 -11.82 -7.24 2.51
CA TYR A 153 -11.70 -6.11 1.59
C TYR A 153 -10.28 -5.87 1.10
N ALA A 154 -9.24 -6.16 1.90
CA ALA A 154 -7.88 -5.79 1.56
C ALA A 154 -6.83 -6.73 2.15
N ALA A 155 -5.68 -6.82 1.45
CA ALA A 155 -4.42 -7.25 2.02
C ALA A 155 -3.84 -6.13 2.91
N THR A 156 -2.96 -6.48 3.84
CA THR A 156 -2.27 -5.53 4.74
C THR A 156 -0.78 -5.74 4.70
N TRP A 157 0.02 -4.67 4.80
CA TRP A 157 1.44 -4.81 5.08
C TRP A 157 1.80 -4.25 6.45
N THR A 158 2.98 -4.60 6.96
CA THR A 158 3.40 -4.25 8.32
C THR A 158 3.86 -2.79 8.49
N GLY A 159 3.64 -1.93 7.48
CA GLY A 159 4.12 -0.56 7.48
C GLY A 159 5.61 -0.44 7.19
N ASP A 160 6.11 0.77 7.42
CA ASP A 160 7.46 1.23 7.13
C ASP A 160 8.49 0.52 8.03
N ASN A 161 9.02 -0.62 7.58
CA ASN A 161 10.05 -1.38 8.27
C ASN A 161 11.46 -0.90 7.87
N VAL A 162 12.50 -1.36 8.57
CA VAL A 162 13.88 -0.91 8.36
C VAL A 162 14.70 -2.02 7.69
N SER A 163 15.65 -1.63 6.84
CA SER A 163 16.60 -2.51 6.15
C SER A 163 17.65 -3.11 7.10
N ASN A 164 17.24 -3.93 8.07
CA ASN A 164 18.11 -4.65 9.00
C ASN A 164 17.64 -6.10 9.30
N TRP A 165 18.49 -6.88 10.00
CA TRP A 165 18.21 -8.29 10.30
C TRP A 165 17.11 -8.46 11.35
N GLU A 166 16.98 -7.50 12.26
CA GLU A 166 15.98 -7.47 13.33
C GLU A 166 14.57 -7.38 12.75
N HIS A 167 14.34 -6.46 11.80
CA HIS A 167 13.05 -6.29 11.14
C HIS A 167 12.70 -7.46 10.22
N LEU A 168 13.70 -8.06 9.56
CA LEU A 168 13.51 -9.32 8.84
C LEU A 168 13.00 -10.41 9.80
N HIS A 169 13.62 -10.56 10.97
CA HIS A 169 13.20 -11.57 11.95
C HIS A 169 11.82 -11.25 12.55
N MET A 170 11.53 -9.99 12.90
CA MET A 170 10.24 -9.58 13.45
C MET A 170 9.08 -9.81 12.48
N SER A 171 9.31 -9.65 11.18
CA SER A 171 8.27 -9.79 10.15
C SER A 171 7.54 -11.14 10.20
N ILE A 172 8.27 -12.23 10.49
CA ILE A 172 7.71 -13.59 10.59
C ILE A 172 6.65 -13.63 11.69
N SER A 173 7.01 -13.19 12.88
CA SER A 173 6.11 -13.18 14.04
C SER A 173 4.94 -12.20 13.85
N MET A 174 5.15 -11.06 13.19
CA MET A 174 4.08 -10.11 12.90
C MET A 174 3.04 -10.68 11.94
N VAL A 175 3.47 -11.27 10.82
CA VAL A 175 2.56 -11.84 9.81
C VAL A 175 1.80 -13.05 10.37
N LEU A 176 2.46 -13.91 11.16
CA LEU A 176 1.78 -15.03 11.83
C LEU A 176 0.69 -14.54 12.80
N GLN A 177 0.98 -13.50 13.60
CA GLN A 177 0.01 -12.94 14.54
C GLN A 177 -1.16 -12.24 13.81
N LEU A 178 -0.90 -11.55 12.70
CA LEU A 178 -1.95 -11.00 11.84
C LEU A 178 -2.84 -12.12 11.30
N GLY A 179 -2.25 -13.21 10.81
CA GLY A 179 -2.98 -14.39 10.34
C GLY A 179 -3.87 -15.00 11.42
N LEU A 180 -3.34 -15.21 12.63
CA LEU A 180 -4.10 -15.72 13.78
C LEU A 180 -5.22 -14.75 14.23
N SER A 181 -5.01 -13.44 14.03
CA SER A 181 -6.00 -12.40 14.35
C SER A 181 -7.03 -12.17 13.23
N GLY A 182 -7.00 -12.98 12.17
CA GLY A 182 -7.97 -12.95 11.08
C GLY A 182 -7.57 -12.09 9.88
N GLN A 183 -6.32 -11.64 9.76
CA GLN A 183 -5.75 -10.92 8.61
C GLN A 183 -4.62 -11.75 7.92
N PRO A 184 -4.94 -12.90 7.32
CA PRO A 184 -3.93 -13.83 6.77
C PRO A 184 -3.27 -13.34 5.49
N PHE A 185 -3.89 -12.43 4.73
CA PHE A 185 -3.27 -11.87 3.53
C PHE A 185 -2.41 -10.66 3.91
N SER A 186 -1.23 -10.95 4.46
CA SER A 186 -0.29 -9.91 4.91
C SER A 186 1.18 -10.26 4.68
N GLY A 187 2.02 -9.23 4.74
CA GLY A 187 3.46 -9.33 4.50
C GLY A 187 4.21 -8.03 4.83
N PRO A 188 5.53 -8.07 5.00
CA PRO A 188 6.36 -6.88 5.16
C PRO A 188 6.83 -6.33 3.80
N ASP A 189 7.51 -5.18 3.84
CA ASP A 189 8.32 -4.75 2.70
C ASP A 189 9.64 -5.50 2.64
N ILE A 190 9.83 -6.24 1.55
CA ILE A 190 11.00 -7.06 1.28
C ILE A 190 12.18 -6.14 0.96
N GLY A 191 13.27 -6.31 1.69
CA GLY A 191 14.44 -5.42 1.65
C GLY A 191 14.49 -4.49 2.86
N GLY A 192 13.32 -4.00 3.30
CA GLY A 192 13.17 -2.91 4.27
C GLY A 192 12.80 -1.60 3.58
N PHE A 193 11.89 -0.83 4.16
CA PHE A 193 11.46 0.46 3.63
C PHE A 193 12.50 1.56 3.87
N ASP A 194 12.91 1.74 5.12
CA ASP A 194 13.88 2.77 5.56
C ASP A 194 15.31 2.23 5.53
N GLY A 195 16.22 3.02 4.94
CA GLY A 195 17.64 2.71 4.83
C GLY A 195 17.97 1.64 3.79
N ASN A 196 19.25 1.28 3.71
CA ASN A 196 19.79 0.48 2.60
C ASN A 196 20.13 -0.95 3.01
N ALA A 197 19.58 -1.93 2.29
CA ALA A 197 19.92 -3.32 2.53
C ALA A 197 21.36 -3.64 2.06
N THR A 198 22.01 -4.60 2.71
CA THR A 198 23.22 -5.21 2.15
C THR A 198 22.82 -6.30 1.15
N PRO A 199 23.65 -6.65 0.15
CA PRO A 199 23.34 -7.77 -0.77
C PRO A 199 22.97 -9.07 -0.04
N ARG A 200 23.68 -9.38 1.06
CA ARG A 200 23.41 -10.55 1.89
C ARG A 200 22.04 -10.48 2.58
N LEU A 201 21.67 -9.31 3.10
CA LEU A 201 20.38 -9.10 3.74
C LEU A 201 19.25 -9.18 2.69
N PHE A 202 19.39 -8.48 1.57
CA PHE A 202 18.39 -8.46 0.51
C PHE A 202 18.18 -9.86 -0.08
N GLY A 203 19.25 -10.60 -0.40
CA GLY A 203 19.14 -11.99 -0.86
C GLY A 203 18.39 -12.89 0.14
N ARG A 204 18.52 -12.63 1.45
CA ARG A 204 17.77 -13.37 2.47
C ARG A 204 16.31 -12.95 2.57
N TRP A 205 16.05 -11.65 2.47
CA TRP A 205 14.72 -11.07 2.33
C TRP A 205 13.96 -11.67 1.16
N MET A 206 14.61 -11.90 0.03
CA MET A 206 13.99 -12.46 -1.18
C MET A 206 13.53 -13.90 -0.96
N GLY A 207 14.35 -14.74 -0.33
CA GLY A 207 13.98 -16.12 -0.04
C GLY A 207 12.84 -16.26 1.00
N ILE A 208 12.86 -15.46 2.07
CA ILE A 208 11.81 -15.48 3.10
C ILE A 208 10.55 -14.75 2.62
N GLY A 209 10.74 -13.63 1.93
CA GLY A 209 9.71 -12.77 1.36
C GLY A 209 8.75 -13.52 0.43
N ALA A 210 9.31 -14.41 -0.38
CA ALA A 210 8.58 -15.35 -1.23
C ALA A 210 7.52 -16.19 -0.50
N MET A 211 7.72 -16.42 0.81
CA MET A 211 6.87 -17.29 1.62
C MET A 211 5.78 -16.53 2.35
N PHE A 212 5.76 -15.19 2.29
CA PHE A 212 4.69 -14.41 2.87
C PHE A 212 3.44 -14.42 1.97
N PRO A 213 2.22 -14.45 2.56
CA PRO A 213 0.98 -14.35 1.81
C PRO A 213 0.92 -13.12 0.89
N PHE A 214 1.46 -11.99 1.33
CA PHE A 214 1.69 -10.80 0.50
C PHE A 214 3.19 -10.58 0.30
N CYS A 215 3.64 -10.52 -0.95
CA CYS A 215 5.05 -10.42 -1.33
C CYS A 215 5.28 -9.15 -2.15
N ARG A 216 5.90 -8.13 -1.54
CA ARG A 216 6.21 -6.84 -2.16
C ARG A 216 7.63 -6.38 -1.78
N GLY A 217 8.42 -5.95 -2.77
CA GLY A 217 9.60 -5.10 -2.51
C GLY A 217 9.21 -3.63 -2.55
N HIS A 218 9.58 -2.84 -1.54
CA HIS A 218 9.29 -1.40 -1.43
C HIS A 218 10.34 -0.72 -0.55
N THR A 219 10.66 0.53 -0.88
CA THR A 219 11.75 1.30 -0.28
C THR A 219 11.47 2.80 -0.40
N GLU A 220 12.03 3.60 0.51
CA GLU A 220 11.87 5.05 0.54
C GLU A 220 12.62 5.77 -0.59
N SER A 221 12.20 6.99 -0.92
CA SER A 221 12.74 7.78 -2.04
C SER A 221 14.24 8.10 -1.97
N ASP A 222 14.82 8.12 -0.76
CA ASP A 222 16.23 8.47 -0.54
C ASP A 222 17.16 7.25 -0.45
N ALA A 223 16.62 6.04 -0.53
CA ALA A 223 17.40 4.81 -0.58
C ALA A 223 18.12 4.61 -1.93
N ILE A 224 19.07 3.68 -1.94
CA ILE A 224 19.65 3.14 -3.16
C ILE A 224 18.62 2.29 -3.91
N ASP A 225 18.88 2.09 -5.20
CA ASP A 225 18.18 1.14 -6.05
C ASP A 225 18.07 -0.25 -5.38
N HIS A 226 16.83 -0.66 -5.06
CA HIS A 226 16.50 -1.90 -4.37
C HIS A 226 15.88 -2.95 -5.30
N GLU A 227 16.11 -2.85 -6.60
CA GLU A 227 15.80 -3.92 -7.54
C GLU A 227 16.75 -5.10 -7.38
N PRO A 228 16.30 -6.33 -7.70
CA PRO A 228 17.12 -7.53 -7.59
C PRO A 228 18.50 -7.46 -8.23
N TRP A 229 18.60 -6.76 -9.37
CA TRP A 229 19.82 -6.66 -10.15
C TRP A 229 20.82 -5.65 -9.58
N SER A 230 20.41 -4.80 -8.64
CA SER A 230 21.24 -3.77 -8.01
C SER A 230 22.17 -4.37 -6.94
N PHE A 231 21.93 -5.61 -6.52
CA PHE A 231 22.68 -6.30 -5.46
C PHE A 231 23.66 -7.38 -5.95
N GLY A 232 23.93 -7.44 -7.25
CA GLY A 232 24.88 -8.39 -7.86
C GLY A 232 24.25 -9.72 -8.30
N GLU A 233 25.06 -10.55 -8.98
CA GLU A 233 24.58 -11.74 -9.70
C GLU A 233 23.98 -12.83 -8.79
N GLU A 234 24.50 -13.01 -7.57
CA GLU A 234 23.98 -14.03 -6.65
C GLU A 234 22.55 -13.71 -6.21
N VAL A 235 22.29 -12.45 -5.89
CA VAL A 235 20.94 -11.99 -5.53
C VAL A 235 20.03 -12.08 -6.75
N LEU A 236 20.50 -11.64 -7.92
CA LEU A 236 19.76 -11.76 -9.17
C LEU A 236 19.32 -13.20 -9.46
N PHE A 237 20.23 -14.16 -9.31
CA PHE A 237 19.93 -15.59 -9.47
C PHE A 237 18.86 -16.05 -8.46
N CYS A 238 19.03 -15.73 -7.17
CA CYS A 238 18.02 -16.04 -6.14
C CYS A 238 16.65 -15.41 -6.45
N SER A 239 16.64 -14.27 -7.13
CA SER A 239 15.41 -13.55 -7.48
C SER A 239 14.67 -14.17 -8.67
N SER A 240 15.40 -14.79 -9.59
CA SER A 240 14.82 -15.42 -10.78
C SER A 240 13.91 -16.63 -10.47
N ILE A 241 14.01 -17.18 -9.26
CA ILE A 241 13.19 -18.30 -8.77
C ILE A 241 12.01 -17.87 -7.89
N VAL A 242 11.85 -16.56 -7.63
CA VAL A 242 10.80 -16.01 -6.76
C VAL A 242 9.93 -15.03 -7.55
N ILE A 243 8.60 -15.22 -7.47
CA ILE A 243 7.61 -14.27 -8.01
C ILE A 243 7.46 -13.10 -7.04
N ILE A 244 7.67 -11.87 -7.50
CA ILE A 244 7.66 -10.68 -6.64
C ILE A 244 6.86 -9.55 -7.29
N ALA A 245 6.05 -8.85 -6.50
CA ALA A 245 5.54 -7.54 -6.88
C ALA A 245 6.55 -6.47 -6.46
N PHE A 246 7.05 -5.67 -7.41
CA PHE A 246 8.03 -4.62 -7.11
C PHE A 246 7.42 -3.23 -7.09
N PHE A 247 7.96 -2.41 -6.19
CA PHE A 247 7.67 -1.01 -6.03
C PHE A 247 8.95 -0.20 -6.21
N TRP A 248 8.93 0.80 -7.09
CA TRP A 248 9.80 1.96 -7.05
C TRP A 248 9.26 3.05 -7.97
N PHE A 249 9.31 4.33 -7.56
CA PHE A 249 9.78 5.40 -8.44
C PHE A 249 10.36 6.57 -7.66
N LYS A 250 11.67 6.80 -7.81
CA LYS A 250 12.27 8.13 -7.75
C LYS A 250 12.15 8.71 -9.17
N LEU A 251 11.24 9.65 -9.35
CA LEU A 251 11.16 10.45 -10.57
C LEU A 251 12.11 11.63 -10.37
N GLU A 252 13.34 11.51 -10.87
CA GLU A 252 14.24 12.66 -11.05
C GLU A 252 13.67 13.67 -12.06
#